data_AF-A0A6I3M6Y5-F1
#
_entry.id   AF-A0A6I3M6Y5-F1
#
_cell.length_a   1.000
_cell.length_b   1.000
_cell.length_c   1.000
_cell.angle_alpha   90.00
_cell.angle_beta   90.00
_cell.angle_gamma   90.00
#
_symmetry.space_group_name_H-M   'P 1'
#
loop_
_entity.id
_entity.type
_entity.pdbx_description
1 polymer ?
#
loop_
_entity_poly.entity_id
_entity_poly.type
_entity_poly.pdbx_seq_one_letter_code
_entity_poly.pdbx_strand_id
1 'polypeptide(L)'
;MLEDLVVTSTVEIDASAERVWAVVTDPEAAREYLFGTNLDADWTVGGALRWSGEWQGRPYEDHGTVLEIDPPRRLVHTHFSPRRTSGLEPDDHHTLTWTLEGSSDGPTTLSLSQDNNATPESAAHAKGVWDSLVAKVKEIAERA
;
A
#
# COMPACT_ATOMS: atom_id res chain seq x y z
N MET A 1 3.95 27.41 -1.22
CA MET A 1 3.71 26.31 -2.16
C MET A 1 4.12 25.06 -1.43
N LEU A 2 3.16 24.32 -0.88
CA LEU A 2 3.45 23.00 -0.32
C LEU A 2 3.73 22.14 -1.55
N GLU A 3 4.99 21.85 -1.79
CA GLU A 3 5.36 20.87 -2.80
C GLU A 3 4.71 19.56 -2.36
N ASP A 4 3.69 19.09 -3.08
CA ASP A 4 3.13 17.76 -2.88
C ASP A 4 4.28 16.76 -3.02
N LEU A 5 4.84 16.32 -1.88
CA LEU A 5 5.94 15.38 -1.79
C LEU A 5 5.40 13.98 -2.10
N VAL A 6 4.87 13.79 -3.30
CA VAL A 6 4.38 12.50 -3.77
C VAL A 6 5.58 11.62 -4.08
N VAL A 7 5.60 10.44 -3.48
CA VAL A 7 6.62 9.43 -3.77
C VAL A 7 6.00 8.31 -4.56
N THR A 8 6.67 7.94 -5.65
CA THR A 8 6.25 6.81 -6.49
C THR A 8 7.36 5.77 -6.52
N SER A 9 6.97 4.52 -6.31
CA SER A 9 7.82 3.34 -6.49
C SER A 9 7.16 2.43 -7.51
N THR A 10 7.93 1.98 -8.50
CA THR A 10 7.45 1.19 -9.63
C THR A 10 8.34 -0.03 -9.79
N VAL A 11 7.74 -1.19 -10.04
CA VAL A 11 8.42 -2.45 -10.29
C VAL A 11 7.76 -3.21 -11.43
N GLU A 12 8.56 -3.84 -12.27
CA GLU A 12 8.08 -4.78 -13.28
C GLU A 12 8.05 -6.18 -12.68
N ILE A 13 6.93 -6.86 -12.79
CA ILE A 13 6.68 -8.20 -12.25
C ILE A 13 6.39 -9.14 -13.43
N ASP A 14 7.13 -10.24 -13.53
CA ASP A 14 6.94 -11.25 -14.57
C ASP A 14 5.74 -12.17 -14.22
N ALA A 15 4.58 -11.55 -14.04
CA ALA A 15 3.32 -12.21 -13.73
C ALA A 15 2.15 -11.40 -14.30
N SER A 16 1.02 -12.07 -14.54
CA SER A 16 -0.20 -11.42 -15.00
C SER A 16 -0.77 -10.43 -13.98
N ALA A 17 -1.51 -9.43 -14.46
CA ALA A 17 -2.07 -8.41 -13.58
C ALA A 17 -3.03 -9.03 -12.53
N GLU A 18 -3.75 -10.09 -12.91
CA GLU A 18 -4.62 -10.84 -12.01
C GLU A 18 -3.82 -11.53 -10.89
N ARG A 19 -2.66 -12.09 -11.20
CA ARG A 19 -1.78 -12.72 -10.22
C ARG A 19 -1.23 -11.68 -9.24
N VAL A 20 -0.73 -10.56 -9.75
CA VAL A 20 -0.22 -9.46 -8.91
C VAL A 20 -1.33 -8.89 -8.04
N TRP A 21 -2.52 -8.67 -8.60
CA TRP A 21 -3.69 -8.20 -7.87
C TRP A 21 -4.09 -9.16 -6.75
N ALA A 22 -4.12 -10.46 -7.03
CA ALA A 22 -4.39 -11.47 -6.01
C ALA A 22 -3.38 -11.37 -4.86
N VAL A 23 -2.09 -11.21 -5.14
CA VAL A 23 -1.06 -11.03 -4.09
C VAL A 23 -1.28 -9.75 -3.28
N VAL A 24 -1.63 -8.63 -3.92
CA VAL A 24 -1.86 -7.34 -3.24
C VAL A 24 -3.13 -7.36 -2.37
N THR A 25 -4.13 -8.14 -2.76
CA THR A 25 -5.42 -8.21 -2.06
C THR A 25 -5.54 -9.40 -1.11
N ASP A 26 -4.58 -10.33 -1.15
CA ASP A 26 -4.56 -11.51 -0.32
C ASP A 26 -3.99 -11.19 1.07
N PRO A 27 -4.73 -11.48 2.16
CA PRO A 27 -4.31 -11.15 3.51
C PRO A 27 -3.10 -11.97 3.99
N GLU A 28 -2.89 -13.19 3.48
CA GLU A 28 -1.72 -14.00 3.84
C GLU A 28 -0.45 -13.44 3.18
N ALA A 29 -0.53 -13.08 1.89
CA ALA A 29 0.55 -12.42 1.18
C ALA A 29 0.83 -11.02 1.77
N ALA A 30 -0.22 -10.26 2.13
CA ALA A 30 -0.10 -8.99 2.82
C ALA A 30 0.69 -9.09 4.10
N ARG A 31 0.52 -10.19 4.84
CA ARG A 31 1.32 -10.46 6.03
C ARG A 31 2.80 -10.66 5.72
N GLU A 32 3.16 -11.22 4.57
CA GLU A 32 4.56 -11.37 4.17
C GLU A 32 5.20 -10.05 3.74
N TYR A 33 4.53 -9.24 2.90
CA TYR A 33 5.09 -7.98 2.40
C TYR A 33 4.92 -6.78 3.35
N LEU A 34 4.00 -6.86 4.31
CA LEU A 34 3.84 -5.88 5.40
C LEU A 34 4.50 -6.35 6.71
N PHE A 35 5.57 -7.14 6.65
CA PHE A 35 6.40 -7.47 7.83
C PHE A 35 5.64 -8.12 9.00
N GLY A 36 4.69 -9.00 8.71
CA GLY A 36 3.90 -9.74 9.71
C GLY A 36 2.61 -9.03 10.14
N THR A 37 2.29 -7.88 9.54
CA THR A 37 1.07 -7.12 9.81
C THR A 37 -0.15 -7.87 9.32
N ASN A 38 -1.19 -7.92 10.15
CA ASN A 38 -2.47 -8.47 9.78
C ASN A 38 -3.31 -7.37 9.12
N LEU A 39 -3.55 -7.54 7.81
CA LEU A 39 -4.39 -6.65 7.01
C LEU A 39 -5.80 -7.23 6.94
N ASP A 40 -6.76 -6.55 7.56
CA ASP A 40 -8.18 -6.79 7.39
C ASP A 40 -8.72 -5.70 6.45
N ALA A 41 -9.15 -6.10 5.26
CA ALA A 41 -9.52 -5.19 4.20
C ALA A 41 -10.88 -5.56 3.61
N ASP A 42 -11.83 -4.63 3.69
CA ASP A 42 -13.06 -4.73 2.92
C ASP A 42 -12.80 -4.13 1.53
N TRP A 43 -12.61 -4.99 0.53
CA TRP A 43 -12.32 -4.64 -0.86
C TRP A 43 -13.57 -4.13 -1.60
N THR A 44 -14.25 -3.14 -1.03
CA THR A 44 -15.36 -2.42 -1.66
C THR A 44 -15.14 -0.91 -1.57
N VAL A 45 -15.74 -0.13 -2.46
CA VAL A 45 -15.63 1.34 -2.38
C VAL A 45 -16.30 1.83 -1.09
N GLY A 46 -15.55 2.54 -0.26
CA GLY A 46 -15.96 2.94 1.10
C GLY A 46 -15.71 1.86 2.16
N GLY A 47 -15.14 0.71 1.78
CA GLY A 47 -14.77 -0.37 2.68
C GLY A 47 -13.67 0.04 3.65
N ALA A 48 -13.73 -0.49 4.87
CA ALA A 48 -12.74 -0.21 5.91
C ALA A 48 -11.48 -1.07 5.72
N LEU A 49 -10.32 -0.45 5.89
CA LEU A 49 -9.04 -1.14 6.01
C LEU A 49 -8.55 -1.04 7.45
N ARG A 50 -8.01 -2.13 7.98
CA ARG A 50 -7.41 -2.19 9.31
C ARG A 50 -6.08 -2.93 9.22
N TRP A 51 -5.02 -2.26 9.63
CA TRP A 51 -3.71 -2.87 9.80
C TRP A 51 -3.47 -3.06 11.28
N SER A 52 -3.27 -4.31 11.70
CA SER A 52 -3.03 -4.64 13.11
C SER A 52 -1.76 -5.47 13.25
N GLY A 53 -1.00 -5.23 14.31
CA GLY A 53 0.23 -5.98 14.56
C GLY A 53 0.89 -5.59 15.87
N GLU A 54 2.10 -6.10 16.09
CA GLU A 54 2.91 -5.76 17.24
C GLU A 54 4.20 -5.06 16.79
N TRP A 55 4.42 -3.84 17.26
CA TRP A 55 5.65 -3.09 16.98
C TRP A 55 6.40 -2.85 18.29
N GLN A 56 7.62 -3.39 18.40
CA GLN A 56 8.47 -3.30 19.61
C GLN A 56 7.73 -3.71 20.89
N GLY A 57 6.94 -4.78 20.85
CA GLY A 57 6.17 -5.28 21.99
C GLY A 57 4.91 -4.46 22.30
N ARG A 58 4.50 -3.52 21.44
CA ARG A 58 3.27 -2.74 21.60
C ARG A 58 2.28 -3.02 20.47
N PRO A 59 1.04 -3.45 20.78
CA PRO A 59 0.02 -3.69 19.77
C PRO A 59 -0.38 -2.38 19.11
N TYR A 60 -0.36 -2.35 17.78
CA TYR A 60 -0.71 -1.20 16.97
C TYR A 60 -1.91 -1.52 16.09
N GLU A 61 -2.72 -0.51 15.83
CA GLU A 61 -3.88 -0.58 14.95
C GLU A 61 -3.91 0.72 14.16
N ASP A 62 -3.79 0.60 12.84
CA ASP A 62 -4.01 1.68 11.88
C ASP A 62 -5.29 1.41 11.11
N HIS A 63 -5.90 2.47 10.62
CA HIS A 63 -7.17 2.40 9.90
C HIS A 63 -7.05 3.07 8.55
N GLY A 64 -7.91 2.64 7.62
CA GLY A 64 -7.96 3.20 6.29
C GLY A 64 -9.32 3.02 5.67
N THR A 65 -9.49 3.58 4.48
CA THR A 65 -10.71 3.42 3.71
C THR A 65 -10.38 3.29 2.24
N VAL A 66 -11.00 2.34 1.58
CA VAL A 66 -10.88 2.17 0.13
C VAL A 66 -11.66 3.30 -0.54
N LEU A 67 -10.97 4.15 -1.30
CA LEU A 67 -11.58 5.25 -2.05
C LEU A 67 -11.99 4.81 -3.45
N GLU A 68 -11.17 3.98 -4.09
CA GLU A 68 -11.40 3.47 -5.44
C GLU A 68 -10.83 2.05 -5.55
N ILE A 69 -11.55 1.15 -6.22
CA ILE A 69 -11.08 -0.21 -6.47
C ILE A 69 -11.59 -0.65 -7.85
N ASP A 70 -10.67 -0.89 -8.77
CA ASP A 70 -10.92 -1.36 -10.13
C ASP A 70 -10.01 -2.58 -10.38
N PRO A 71 -10.42 -3.79 -9.96
CA PRO A 71 -9.61 -4.99 -10.12
C PRO A 71 -9.47 -5.37 -11.60
N PRO A 72 -8.28 -5.80 -12.07
CA PRO A 72 -6.98 -5.85 -11.39
C PRO A 72 -6.10 -4.62 -11.64
N ARG A 73 -6.66 -3.48 -12.06
CA ARG A 73 -5.92 -2.33 -12.63
C ARG A 73 -5.55 -1.25 -11.64
N ARG A 74 -6.42 -0.96 -10.66
CA ARG A 74 -6.22 0.19 -9.77
C ARG A 74 -6.85 0.00 -8.40
N LEU A 75 -6.16 0.45 -7.37
CA LEU A 75 -6.65 0.50 -6.00
C LEU A 75 -6.18 1.82 -5.36
N VAL A 76 -7.11 2.59 -4.83
CA VAL A 76 -6.81 3.83 -4.10
C VAL A 76 -7.39 3.70 -2.70
N HIS A 77 -6.57 3.91 -1.69
CA HIS A 77 -7.02 3.88 -0.30
C HIS A 77 -6.30 4.90 0.56
N THR A 78 -6.93 5.28 1.65
CA THR A 78 -6.32 6.12 2.67
C THR A 78 -5.70 5.25 3.76
N HIS A 79 -4.62 5.74 4.34
CA HIS A 79 -4.02 5.20 5.55
C HIS A 79 -3.94 6.29 6.62
N PHE A 80 -4.44 5.96 7.80
CA PHE A 80 -4.52 6.81 8.97
C PHE A 80 -3.98 6.08 10.19
N SER A 81 -2.93 6.64 10.80
CA SER A 81 -2.33 6.14 12.03
C SER A 81 -2.72 7.00 13.23
N PRO A 82 -3.56 6.51 14.16
CA PRO A 82 -3.96 7.27 15.35
C PRO A 82 -2.77 7.58 16.30
N ARG A 83 -1.65 6.86 16.16
CA ARG A 83 -0.43 7.08 16.95
C ARG A 83 0.36 8.33 16.55
N ARG A 84 0.17 8.86 15.34
CA ARG A 84 0.76 10.16 14.93
C ARG A 84 -0.03 11.35 15.47
N THR A 85 -1.31 11.16 15.79
CA THR A 85 -2.23 12.22 16.18
C THR A 85 -1.97 12.68 17.62
N SER A 86 -0.90 13.47 17.81
CA SER A 86 -0.62 14.21 19.06
C SER A 86 -1.44 15.50 19.18
N GLY A 87 -2.28 15.79 18.19
CA GLY A 87 -3.24 16.88 18.17
C GLY A 87 -4.22 16.62 17.01
N LEU A 88 -5.49 16.93 17.23
CA LEU A 88 -6.58 16.77 16.26
C LEU A 88 -6.35 17.64 15.01
N GLU A 89 -5.57 17.15 14.05
CA GLU A 89 -5.59 17.65 12.68
C GLU A 89 -6.12 16.56 11.75
N PRO A 90 -7.24 16.80 11.05
CA PRO A 90 -7.88 15.80 10.17
C PRO A 90 -7.06 15.46 8.92
N ASP A 91 -5.91 16.11 8.72
CA ASP A 91 -5.07 16.02 7.51
C ASP A 91 -3.90 15.03 7.62
N ASP A 92 -3.75 14.30 8.73
CA ASP A 92 -2.64 13.32 8.93
C ASP A 92 -2.94 11.95 8.27
N HIS A 93 -3.69 11.93 7.18
CA HIS A 93 -3.95 10.74 6.38
C HIS A 93 -3.21 10.84 5.04
N HIS A 94 -2.50 9.78 4.66
CA HIS A 94 -1.88 9.72 3.33
C HIS A 94 -2.71 8.83 2.42
N THR A 95 -2.83 9.23 1.16
CA THR A 95 -3.50 8.41 0.15
C THR A 95 -2.45 7.59 -0.58
N LEU A 96 -2.73 6.29 -0.71
CA LEU A 96 -1.94 5.35 -1.48
C LEU A 96 -2.71 4.99 -2.74
N THR A 97 -2.08 5.22 -3.88
CA THR A 97 -2.59 4.81 -5.18
C THR A 97 -1.72 3.69 -5.73
N TRP A 98 -2.34 2.54 -5.92
CA TRP A 98 -1.78 1.36 -6.55
C TRP A 98 -2.30 1.29 -7.97
N THR A 99 -1.41 1.21 -8.94
CA THR A 99 -1.73 1.09 -10.36
C THR A 99 -1.00 -0.12 -10.92
N LEU A 100 -1.74 -1.00 -11.57
CA LEU A 100 -1.23 -2.19 -12.22
C LEU A 100 -1.46 -2.05 -13.71
N GLU A 101 -0.37 -1.94 -14.46
CA GLU A 101 -0.37 -1.84 -15.91
C GLU A 101 0.26 -3.10 -16.50
N GLY A 102 -0.57 -4.05 -16.89
CA GLY A 102 -0.13 -5.34 -17.40
C GLY A 102 -1.16 -5.97 -18.33
N SER A 103 -0.69 -6.90 -19.15
CA SER A 103 -1.56 -7.74 -19.98
C SER A 103 -1.90 -9.03 -19.22
N SER A 104 -3.02 -9.69 -19.58
CA SER A 104 -3.44 -10.95 -18.93
C SER A 104 -2.43 -12.09 -19.04
N ASP A 105 -1.55 -12.08 -20.05
CA ASP A 105 -0.55 -13.11 -20.34
C ASP A 105 0.90 -12.55 -20.35
N GLY A 106 1.11 -11.35 -19.83
CA GLY A 106 2.41 -10.66 -19.89
C GLY A 106 2.86 -10.11 -18.54
N PRO A 107 4.08 -9.52 -18.50
CA PRO A 107 4.56 -8.86 -17.30
C PRO A 107 3.65 -7.67 -16.95
N THR A 108 3.54 -7.42 -15.64
CA THR A 108 2.74 -6.34 -15.07
C THR A 108 3.63 -5.35 -14.38
N THR A 109 3.46 -4.08 -14.70
CA THR A 109 4.09 -2.97 -14.00
C THR A 109 3.22 -2.57 -12.81
N LEU A 110 3.71 -2.81 -11.60
CA LEU A 110 3.09 -2.36 -10.37
C LEU A 110 3.70 -1.02 -9.96
N SER A 111 2.86 0.02 -9.87
CA SER A 111 3.23 1.33 -9.37
C SER A 111 2.46 1.65 -8.09
N LEU A 112 3.20 2.03 -7.06
CA LEU A 112 2.66 2.51 -5.80
C LEU A 112 3.09 3.95 -5.59
N SER A 113 2.11 4.86 -5.53
CA SER A 113 2.35 6.26 -5.19
C SER A 113 1.69 6.61 -3.87
N GLN A 114 2.42 7.33 -3.01
CA GLN A 114 1.90 7.88 -1.77
C GLN A 114 1.99 9.41 -1.81
N ASP A 115 0.86 10.08 -1.64
CA ASP A 115 0.78 11.54 -1.46
C ASP A 115 0.75 11.95 0.03
N ASN A 116 0.63 13.25 0.26
CA ASN A 116 0.55 13.88 1.59
C ASN A 116 1.73 13.54 2.53
N ASN A 117 2.96 13.50 2.01
CA ASN A 117 4.13 13.37 2.88
C ASN A 117 4.42 14.70 3.58
N ALA A 118 4.28 14.71 4.91
CA ALA A 118 4.48 15.90 5.75
C ALA A 118 5.88 16.54 5.62
N THR A 119 6.92 15.75 5.30
CA THR A 119 8.31 16.24 5.16
C THR A 119 9.07 15.46 4.08
N PRO A 120 10.11 16.07 3.46
CA PRO A 120 10.92 15.38 2.45
C PRO A 120 11.69 14.18 3.03
N GLU A 121 12.04 14.21 4.31
CA GLU A 121 12.61 13.06 5.03
C GLU A 121 11.60 11.91 5.15
N SER A 122 10.34 12.21 5.47
CA SER A 122 9.26 11.21 5.50
C SER A 122 9.02 10.62 4.11
N ALA A 123 9.05 11.46 3.07
CA ALA A 123 8.94 11.03 1.68
C ALA A 123 10.08 10.05 1.31
N ALA A 124 11.33 10.40 1.60
CA ALA A 124 12.47 9.52 1.32
C ALA A 124 12.38 8.17 2.07
N HIS A 125 11.96 8.19 3.33
CA HIS A 125 11.75 6.98 4.11
C HIS A 125 10.59 6.13 3.56
N ALA A 126 9.44 6.75 3.29
CA ALA A 126 8.28 6.10 2.68
C ALA A 126 8.67 5.45 1.35
N LYS A 127 9.41 6.16 0.49
CA LYS A 127 9.91 5.62 -0.76
C LYS A 127 10.72 4.32 -0.57
N GLY A 128 11.63 4.28 0.41
CA GLY A 128 12.41 3.08 0.71
C GLY A 128 11.57 1.91 1.22
N VAL A 129 10.55 2.19 2.03
CA VAL A 129 9.58 1.19 2.49
C VAL A 129 8.77 0.66 1.32
N TRP A 130 8.25 1.54 0.46
CA TRP A 130 7.47 1.16 -0.71
C TRP A 130 8.28 0.38 -1.74
N ASP A 131 9.53 0.76 -1.99
CA ASP A 131 10.43 0.03 -2.88
C ASP A 131 10.66 -1.41 -2.39
N SER A 132 10.89 -1.57 -1.09
CA SER A 132 11.03 -2.89 -0.46
C SER A 132 9.72 -3.70 -0.52
N LEU A 133 8.58 -3.03 -0.32
CA LEU A 133 7.26 -3.67 -0.38
C LEU A 133 6.96 -4.18 -1.79
N VAL A 134 7.06 -3.32 -2.81
CA VAL A 134 6.76 -3.71 -4.20
C VAL A 134 7.74 -4.80 -4.69
N ALA A 135 9.00 -4.78 -4.24
CA ALA A 135 9.95 -5.85 -4.49
C ALA A 135 9.51 -7.17 -3.85
N LYS A 136 8.97 -7.15 -2.62
CA LYS A 136 8.43 -8.36 -1.98
C LYS A 136 7.19 -8.89 -2.68
N VAL A 137 6.30 -8.00 -3.13
CA VAL A 137 5.12 -8.37 -3.94
C VAL A 137 5.56 -9.04 -5.24
N LYS A 138 6.59 -8.49 -5.92
CA LYS A 138 7.21 -9.12 -7.09
C LYS A 138 7.67 -10.55 -6.77
N GLU A 139 8.46 -10.71 -5.70
CA GLU A 139 8.93 -12.04 -5.30
C GLU A 139 7.77 -13.02 -5.06
N ILE A 140 6.70 -12.62 -4.38
CA ILE A 140 5.55 -13.50 -4.08
C ILE A 140 4.77 -13.84 -5.37
N ALA A 141 4.59 -12.86 -6.25
CA ALA A 141 3.89 -13.03 -7.51
C ALA A 141 4.63 -13.99 -8.47
N GLU A 142 5.96 -13.86 -8.57
CA GLU A 142 6.83 -14.66 -9.45
C GLU A 142 7.16 -16.05 -8.92
N ARG A 143 6.90 -16.33 -7.63
CA ARG A 143 7.16 -17.66 -7.01
C ARG A 143 6.14 -18.74 -7.40
N ALA A 144 5.08 -18.41 -8.13
CA ALA A 144 3.99 -19.33 -8.49
C ALA A 144 4.22 -20.07 -9.81
#